data_AF-A0A3D4HVQ2-F1
#
_entry.id   AF-A0A3D4HVQ2-F1
#
_cell.length_a   1.000
_cell.length_b   1.000
_cell.length_c   1.000
_cell.angle_alpha   90.00
_cell.angle_beta   90.00
_cell.angle_gamma   90.00
#
_symmetry.space_group_name_H-M   'P 1'
#
loop_
_entity.id
_entity.type
_entity.pdbx_description
1 polymer ?
#
loop_
_entity_poly.entity_id
_entity_poly.type
_entity_poly.pdbx_seq_one_letter_code
_entity_poly.pdbx_strand_id
1 'polypeptide(L)'
;VNLVTDSLPAISLGVEPAAKDIMEKKPIPPDQGMFANGLAFRIIVEGIMIGSLALTAFAIGYHYYDIPAIAVFLTKQEVTNAQAAACIPWVGRTISFAVLSLSQLFHSFNMRSEHSISEIG
;
A
#
# COMPACT_ATOMS: atom_id res chain seq x y z
N VAL A 1 3.96 -2.52 8.99
CA VAL A 1 2.95 -1.77 8.22
C VAL A 1 1.58 -2.34 8.53
N ASN A 2 1.27 -3.54 8.04
CA ASN A 2 -0.07 -4.14 8.04
C ASN A 2 -0.78 -4.17 9.41
N LEU A 3 -0.06 -4.43 10.50
CA LEU A 3 -0.66 -4.46 11.85
C LEU A 3 -1.25 -3.11 12.30
N VAL A 4 -0.71 -1.98 11.85
CA VAL A 4 -1.19 -0.65 12.27
C VAL A 4 -2.01 -0.01 11.16
N THR A 5 -1.60 -0.17 9.90
CA THR A 5 -2.26 0.47 8.76
C THR A 5 -3.56 -0.22 8.38
N ASP A 6 -3.62 -1.55 8.44
CA ASP A 6 -4.78 -2.30 7.92
C ASP A 6 -5.76 -2.67 9.05
N SER A 7 -5.29 -2.68 10.30
CA SER A 7 -6.15 -2.97 11.47
C SER A 7 -7.21 -1.90 11.71
N LEU A 8 -6.89 -0.62 11.48
CA LEU A 8 -7.86 0.47 11.66
C LEU A 8 -9.04 0.36 10.67
N PRO A 9 -8.80 0.23 9.34
CA PRO A 9 -9.85 -0.09 8.39
C PRO A 9 -10.58 -1.40 8.70
N ALA A 10 -9.86 -2.47 9.05
CA ALA A 10 -10.48 -3.77 9.33
C ALA A 10 -11.44 -3.72 10.52
N ILE A 11 -11.07 -3.02 11.61
CA ILE A 11 -11.96 -2.82 12.77
C ILE A 11 -13.16 -1.96 12.36
N SER A 12 -12.96 -0.93 11.53
CA SER A 12 -14.05 -0.06 11.07
C SER A 12 -15.07 -0.79 10.18
N LEU A 13 -14.65 -1.78 9.39
CA LEU A 13 -15.54 -2.64 8.61
C LEU A 13 -16.34 -3.61 9.50
N GLY A 14 -15.76 -4.08 10.60
CA GLY A 14 -16.42 -5.01 11.53
C GLY A 14 -17.60 -4.41 12.32
N VAL A 15 -17.74 -3.09 12.33
CA VAL A 15 -18.82 -2.36 13.03
C VAL A 15 -19.86 -1.78 12.07
N GLU A 16 -19.75 -2.05 10.77
CA GLU A 16 -20.66 -1.51 9.76
C GLU A 16 -22.03 -2.22 9.82
N PRO A 17 -23.15 -1.48 9.87
CA PRO A 17 -24.47 -2.10 9.90
C PRO A 17 -24.74 -2.87 8.60
N ALA A 18 -25.55 -3.92 8.70
CA ALA A 18 -25.96 -4.69 7.53
C ALA A 18 -26.66 -3.80 6.48
N ALA A 19 -26.35 -4.03 5.20
CA ALA A 19 -26.96 -3.29 4.10
C ALA A 19 -28.48 -3.52 4.07
N LYS A 20 -29.25 -2.46 3.78
CA LYS A 20 -30.73 -2.50 3.83
C LYS A 20 -31.34 -3.47 2.82
N ASP A 21 -30.64 -3.70 1.71
CA ASP A 21 -31.00 -4.57 0.60
C ASP A 21 -30.47 -6.02 0.76
N ILE A 22 -29.80 -6.35 1.88
CA ILE A 22 -29.13 -7.64 2.03
C ILE A 22 -30.10 -8.83 1.92
N MET A 23 -31.35 -8.64 2.36
CA MET A 23 -32.40 -9.66 2.31
C MET A 23 -33.06 -9.79 0.93
N GLU A 24 -32.83 -8.85 0.01
CA GLU A 24 -33.31 -8.90 -1.38
C GLU A 24 -32.33 -9.68 -2.29
N LYS A 25 -31.09 -9.87 -1.84
CA LYS A 25 -30.04 -10.61 -2.57
C LYS A 25 -30.21 -12.11 -2.39
N LYS A 26 -29.92 -12.86 -3.46
CA LYS A 26 -29.96 -14.33 -3.45
C LYS A 26 -28.88 -14.88 -2.49
N PRO A 27 -29.15 -15.98 -1.74
CA PRO A 27 -28.14 -16.62 -0.89
C PRO A 27 -26.90 -17.04 -1.67
N ILE A 28 -25.72 -16.85 -1.05
CA ILE A 28 -24.42 -17.25 -1.59
C ILE A 28 -24.34 -18.80 -1.57
N PRO A 29 -24.09 -19.46 -2.71
CA PRO A 29 -24.03 -20.91 -2.75
C PRO A 29 -22.73 -21.43 -2.08
N PRO A 30 -22.77 -22.58 -1.39
CA PRO A 30 -21.68 -23.06 -0.52
C PRO A 30 -20.43 -23.52 -1.29
N ASP A 31 -20.54 -23.76 -2.59
CA ASP A 31 -19.43 -24.10 -3.49
C ASP A 31 -18.71 -22.88 -4.07
N GLN A 32 -19.23 -21.67 -3.83
CA GLN A 32 -18.59 -20.43 -4.26
C GLN A 32 -17.40 -20.10 -3.37
N GLY A 33 -16.19 -20.14 -3.94
CA GLY A 33 -14.97 -19.74 -3.23
C GLY A 33 -14.91 -18.24 -2.95
N MET A 34 -14.15 -17.83 -1.92
CA MET A 34 -13.97 -16.41 -1.55
C MET A 34 -13.47 -15.53 -2.70
N PHE A 35 -12.73 -16.10 -3.65
CA PHE A 35 -12.18 -15.38 -4.81
C PHE A 35 -13.07 -15.42 -6.06
N ALA A 36 -14.33 -15.86 -5.93
CA ALA A 36 -15.27 -15.88 -7.03
C ALA A 36 -15.56 -14.48 -7.58
N ASN A 37 -16.20 -14.42 -8.75
CA ASN A 37 -16.66 -13.18 -9.39
C ASN A 37 -15.52 -12.19 -9.77
N GLY A 38 -14.31 -12.70 -10.05
CA GLY A 38 -13.21 -11.85 -10.51
C GLY A 38 -12.46 -11.11 -9.40
N LEU A 39 -12.77 -11.37 -8.12
CA LEU A 39 -12.09 -10.76 -6.98
C LEU A 39 -10.58 -10.98 -7.02
N ALA A 40 -10.12 -12.19 -7.38
CA ALA A 40 -8.68 -12.47 -7.51
C ALA A 40 -7.97 -11.57 -8.54
N PHE A 41 -8.61 -11.33 -9.68
CA PHE A 41 -8.04 -10.45 -10.71
C PHE A 41 -7.94 -9.02 -10.19
N ARG A 42 -8.98 -8.53 -9.50
CA ARG A 42 -8.98 -7.20 -8.88
C ARG A 42 -7.86 -7.03 -7.86
N ILE A 43 -7.68 -8.00 -6.97
CA ILE A 43 -6.58 -8.01 -5.97
C ILE A 43 -5.21 -7.93 -6.65
N ILE A 44 -4.99 -8.71 -7.73
CA ILE A 44 -3.71 -8.70 -8.45
C ILE A 44 -3.45 -7.33 -9.08
N VAL A 45 -4.45 -6.76 -9.76
CA VAL A 45 -4.32 -5.45 -10.42
C VAL A 45 -4.03 -4.35 -9.40
N GLU A 46 -4.76 -4.32 -8.29
CA GLU A 46 -4.58 -3.34 -7.21
C GLU A 46 -3.21 -3.51 -6.52
N GLY A 47 -2.77 -4.76 -6.29
CA GLY A 47 -1.44 -5.06 -5.76
C GLY A 47 -0.31 -4.59 -6.68
N ILE A 48 -0.43 -4.82 -7.99
CA ILE A 48 0.53 -4.33 -8.99
C ILE A 48 0.54 -2.80 -9.01
N MET A 49 -0.63 -2.16 -8.95
CA MET A 49 -0.74 -0.70 -8.93
C MET A 49 -0.01 -0.11 -7.71
N ILE A 50 -0.34 -0.56 -6.49
CA ILE A 50 0.28 -0.05 -5.26
C ILE A 50 1.78 -0.36 -5.23
N GLY A 51 2.18 -1.57 -5.64
CA GLY A 51 3.58 -1.97 -5.72
C GLY A 51 4.38 -1.12 -6.73
N SER A 52 3.82 -0.84 -7.90
CA SER A 52 4.47 -0.01 -8.92
C SER A 52 4.66 1.44 -8.46
N LEU A 53 3.67 2.01 -7.75
CA LEU A 53 3.77 3.35 -7.17
C LEU A 53 4.88 3.43 -6.12
N ALA A 54 4.94 2.45 -5.23
CA ALA A 54 5.96 2.36 -4.19
C ALA A 54 7.38 2.19 -4.74
N LEU A 55 7.52 1.37 -5.78
CA LEU A 55 8.80 1.12 -6.44
C LEU A 55 9.26 2.35 -7.22
N THR A 56 8.34 3.06 -7.88
CA THR A 56 8.64 4.31 -8.58
C THR A 56 9.09 5.38 -7.60
N ALA A 57 8.39 5.51 -6.47
CA ALA A 57 8.76 6.45 -5.40
C ALA A 57 10.14 6.13 -4.80
N PHE A 58 10.45 4.83 -4.60
CA PHE A 58 11.78 4.39 -4.20
C PHE A 58 12.83 4.79 -5.23
N ALA A 59 12.59 4.53 -6.52
CA ALA A 59 13.53 4.82 -7.60
C ALA A 59 13.84 6.33 -7.71
N ILE A 60 12.82 7.17 -7.52
CA ILE A 60 12.99 8.64 -7.47
C ILE A 60 13.82 9.03 -6.26
N GLY A 61 13.46 8.56 -5.05
CA GLY A 61 14.20 8.86 -3.83
C GLY A 61 15.67 8.43 -3.93
N TYR A 62 15.90 7.23 -4.47
CA TYR A 62 17.22 6.67 -4.69
C TYR A 62 18.06 7.50 -5.65
N HIS A 63 17.49 7.87 -6.81
CA HIS A 63 18.24 8.56 -7.85
C HIS A 63 18.57 10.02 -7.49
N TYR A 64 17.60 10.74 -6.89
CA TYR A 64 17.76 12.17 -6.60
C TYR A 64 18.47 12.47 -5.28
N TYR A 65 18.32 11.61 -4.26
CA TYR A 65 18.83 11.90 -2.91
C TYR A 65 19.92 10.93 -2.47
N ASP A 66 19.75 9.62 -2.66
CA ASP A 66 20.72 8.64 -2.15
C ASP A 66 22.00 8.56 -3.02
N ILE A 67 21.89 8.54 -4.36
CA ILE A 67 23.06 8.51 -5.26
C ILE A 67 24.03 9.68 -5.02
N PRO A 68 23.61 10.96 -5.03
CA PRO A 68 24.54 12.06 -4.81
C PRO A 68 25.14 12.06 -3.40
N ALA A 69 24.37 11.64 -2.39
CA ALA A 69 24.86 11.50 -1.02
C ALA A 69 25.96 10.42 -0.91
N ILE A 70 25.75 9.27 -1.54
CA ILE A 70 26.73 8.17 -1.60
C ILE A 70 27.97 8.62 -2.39
N ALA A 71 27.80 9.30 -3.52
CA ALA A 71 28.91 9.77 -4.36
C ALA A 71 29.82 10.77 -3.62
N VAL A 72 29.24 11.76 -2.93
CA VAL A 72 30.00 12.75 -2.12
C VAL A 72 30.79 12.04 -1.01
N PHE A 73 30.17 11.04 -0.39
CA PHE A 73 30.78 10.29 0.70
C PHE A 73 31.93 9.39 0.22
N LEU A 74 31.83 8.80 -0.97
CA LEU A 74 32.93 8.03 -1.59
C LEU A 74 34.10 8.93 -2.01
N THR A 75 33.86 10.19 -2.37
CA THR A 75 34.93 11.16 -2.68
C THR A 75 35.67 11.69 -1.46
N LYS A 76 35.08 11.63 -0.26
CA LYS A 76 35.75 11.97 1.01
C LYS A 76 36.28 10.71 1.67
N GLN A 77 37.42 10.22 1.17
CA GLN A 77 38.04 8.98 1.59
C GLN A 77 38.67 9.09 3.00
N GLU A 78 37.89 8.78 4.04
CA GLU A 78 38.41 8.14 5.25
C GLU A 78 37.62 6.86 5.48
N VAL A 79 38.28 5.71 5.38
CA VAL A 79 37.61 4.41 5.43
C VAL A 79 37.38 3.99 6.88
N THR A 80 36.12 4.02 7.32
CA THR A 80 35.66 3.53 8.64
C THR A 80 34.40 2.69 8.48
N ASN A 81 34.11 1.82 9.46
CA ASN A 81 32.92 0.94 9.48
C ASN A 81 31.57 1.68 9.30
N ALA A 82 31.55 3.01 9.43
CA ALA A 82 30.42 3.86 9.08
C ALA A 82 30.03 3.82 7.58
N GLN A 83 30.93 3.38 6.68
CA GLN A 83 30.66 3.36 5.24
C GLN A 83 29.57 2.38 4.81
N ALA A 84 29.47 1.22 5.45
CA ALA A 84 28.44 0.25 5.10
C ALA A 84 27.02 0.79 5.37
N ALA A 85 26.85 1.65 6.38
CA ALA A 85 25.58 2.28 6.70
C ALA A 85 25.22 3.42 5.74
N ALA A 86 26.20 4.11 5.15
CA ALA A 86 25.97 5.19 4.18
C ALA A 86 25.50 4.68 2.81
N CYS A 87 25.88 3.46 2.43
CA CYS A 87 25.43 2.80 1.19
C CYS A 87 23.97 2.32 1.26
N ILE A 88 23.35 2.38 2.43
CA ILE A 88 21.95 2.02 2.62
C ILE A 88 21.10 3.22 2.19
N PRO A 89 20.17 3.07 1.22
CA PRO A 89 19.34 4.17 0.73
C PRO A 89 18.23 4.49 1.74
N TRP A 90 18.56 5.30 2.76
CA TRP A 90 17.63 5.66 3.81
C TRP A 90 16.48 6.53 3.30
N VAL A 91 16.76 7.45 2.37
CA VAL A 91 15.76 8.39 1.85
C VAL A 91 14.79 7.69 0.89
N GLY A 92 15.31 6.86 -0.02
CA GLY A 92 14.46 6.05 -0.90
C GLY A 92 13.53 5.13 -0.12
N ARG A 93 14.01 4.51 0.97
CA ARG A 93 13.19 3.64 1.83
C ARG A 93 12.07 4.38 2.54
N THR A 94 12.31 5.57 3.10
CA THR A 94 11.28 6.32 3.81
C THR A 94 10.23 6.89 2.86
N ILE A 95 10.63 7.35 1.68
CA ILE A 95 9.70 7.81 0.63
C ILE A 95 8.82 6.66 0.16
N SER A 96 9.41 5.49 -0.13
CA SER A 96 8.67 4.30 -0.52
C SER A 96 7.69 3.84 0.57
N PHE A 97 8.13 3.83 1.83
CA PHE A 97 7.29 3.50 2.98
C PHE A 97 6.10 4.46 3.14
N ALA A 98 6.35 5.76 3.01
CA ALA A 98 5.31 6.79 3.13
C ALA A 98 4.27 6.64 2.01
N VAL A 99 4.72 6.45 0.77
CA VAL A 99 3.84 6.23 -0.38
C VAL A 99 3.04 4.95 -0.22
N LEU A 100 3.66 3.84 0.17
CA LEU A 100 2.95 2.58 0.45
C LEU A 100 1.86 2.76 1.51
N SER A 101 2.21 3.37 2.65
CA SER A 101 1.30 3.55 3.77
C SER A 101 0.11 4.44 3.38
N LEU A 102 0.36 5.52 2.63
CA LEU A 102 -0.68 6.43 2.17
C LEU A 102 -1.58 5.76 1.12
N SER A 103 -1.01 5.06 0.14
CA SER A 103 -1.75 4.34 -0.88
C SER A 103 -2.63 3.22 -0.30
N GLN A 104 -2.13 2.48 0.70
CA GLN A 104 -2.91 1.45 1.39
C GLN A 104 -4.08 2.05 2.18
N LEU A 105 -3.88 3.21 2.81
CA LEU A 105 -4.95 3.92 3.49
C LEU A 105 -6.07 4.31 2.51
N PHE A 106 -5.74 4.98 1.40
CA PHE A 106 -6.73 5.32 0.37
C PHE A 106 -7.41 4.09 -0.23
N HIS A 107 -6.63 3.04 -0.50
CA HIS A 107 -7.17 1.78 -1.03
C HIS A 107 -8.16 1.14 -0.06
N SER A 108 -7.86 1.13 1.24
CA SER A 108 -8.77 0.60 2.27
C SER A 108 -10.09 1.37 2.34
N PHE A 109 -10.08 2.68 2.14
CA PHE A 109 -11.30 3.48 2.01
C PHE A 109 -12.07 3.14 0.72
N ASN A 110 -11.37 2.95 -0.39
CA ASN A 110 -11.99 2.57 -1.65
C ASN A 110 -12.59 1.15 -1.62
N MET A 111 -12.02 0.23 -0.82
CA MET A 111 -12.59 -1.11 -0.60
C MET A 111 -13.83 -1.10 0.29
N ARG A 112 -14.09 -0.03 1.04
CA ARG A 112 -15.26 0.08 1.91
C ARG A 112 -16.56 0.31 1.14
N SER A 113 -16.53 0.93 -0.05
CA SER A 113 -17.75 1.21 -0.81
C SER A 113 -17.82 0.45 -2.13
N GLU A 114 -18.86 -0.40 -2.28
CA GLU A 114 -19.29 -0.93 -3.58
C GLU A 114 -20.05 0.15 -4.41
N HIS A 115 -20.48 1.23 -3.75
CA HIS A 115 -21.11 2.42 -4.34
C HIS A 115 -20.12 3.59 -4.48
N SER A 116 -20.36 4.49 -5.42
CA SER A 116 -19.53 5.69 -5.60
C SER A 116 -19.59 6.56 -4.33
N ILE A 117 -18.44 7.12 -3.93
CA ILE A 117 -18.27 7.94 -2.72
C ILE A 117 -19.25 9.13 -2.67
N SER A 118 -19.81 9.53 -3.83
CA SER A 118 -20.81 10.57 -4.00
C SER A 118 -22.26 10.17 -3.67
N GLU A 119 -22.58 8.88 -3.52
CA GLU A 119 -23.92 8.40 -3.15
C GLU A 119 -24.12 8.23 -1.63
N ILE A 120 -23.05 8.33 -0.85
CA ILE A 120 -23.04 8.03 0.59
C ILE A 120 -23.04 9.32 1.44
N GLY A 121 -23.03 10.50 0.80
CA GLY A 121 -23.06 11.82 1.43
C GLY A 121 -24.46 12.41 1.53
#